data_AF-A0A429RI85-F1
#
_entry.id   AF-A0A429RI85-F1
#
_cell.length_a   1.000
_cell.length_b   1.000
_cell.length_c   1.000
_cell.angle_alpha   90.00
_cell.angle_beta   90.00
_cell.angle_gamma   90.00
#
_symmetry.space_group_name_H-M   'P 1'
#
loop_
_entity.id
_entity.type
_entity.pdbx_description
1 polymer ?
#
loop_
_entity_poly.entity_id
_entity_poly.type
_entity_poly.pdbx_seq_one_letter_code
_entity_poly.pdbx_strand_id
1 'polypeptide(L)' 'MPEFTLIKMPLEAELAWAERAARLQIIDSYITARTESEATAARWEAVRYDRANPGTSSLVAELDAHDHQPAAA' A
#
# COMPACT_ATOMS: atom_id res chain seq x y z
N MET A 1 0.36 26.42 33.79
CA MET A 1 1.41 25.67 33.07
C MET A 1 0.72 25.02 31.89
N PRO A 2 1.04 25.34 30.61
CA PRO A 2 0.42 24.64 29.50
C PRO A 2 0.89 23.18 29.50
N GLU A 3 -0.05 22.25 29.42
CA GLU A 3 0.21 20.82 29.34
C GLU A 3 0.86 20.53 27.98
N PHE A 4 2.14 20.16 27.98
CA PHE A 4 2.77 19.67 26.76
C PHE A 4 2.22 18.27 26.49
N THR A 5 1.30 18.17 25.52
CA THR A 5 0.89 16.89 24.95
C THR A 5 2.10 16.27 24.27
N LEU A 6 2.82 15.40 24.98
CA LEU A 6 3.83 14.53 24.40
C LEU A 6 3.10 13.63 23.41
N ILE A 7 3.12 14.00 22.13
CA ILE A 7 2.76 13.10 21.04
C ILE A 7 3.80 11.97 21.11
N LYS A 8 3.45 10.85 21.76
CA LYS A 8 4.30 9.66 21.79
C LYS A 8 4.58 9.29 20.34
N MET A 9 5.86 9.29 19.95
CA MET A 9 6.25 8.68 18.68
C MET A 9 5.77 7.23 18.68
N PRO A 10 5.16 6.76 17.58
CA PRO A 10 4.72 5.38 17.49
C PRO A 10 5.93 4.46 17.68
N LEU A 11 5.71 3.39 18.45
CA LEU A 11 6.74 2.36 18.67
C LEU A 11 7.10 1.75 17.31
N GLU A 12 8.34 1.27 17.13
CA GLU A 12 8.77 0.66 15.84
C GLU A 12 7.81 -0.42 15.33
N ALA A 13 7.17 -1.17 16.24
CA ALA A 13 6.14 -2.15 15.91
C ALA A 13 4.86 -1.54 15.32
N GLU A 14 4.45 -0.35 15.76
CA GLU A 14 3.29 0.38 15.24
C GLU A 14 3.58 0.95 13.84
N LEU A 15 4.82 1.42 13.61
CA LEU A 15 5.27 1.84 12.29
C LEU A 15 5.29 0.68 11.29
N ALA A 16 5.84 -0.47 11.69
CA ALA A 16 5.84 -1.67 10.86
C ALA A 16 4.40 -2.18 10.57
N TRP A 17 3.50 -2.06 11.55
CA TRP A 17 2.09 -2.41 11.33
C TRP A 17 1.39 -1.44 10.37
N ALA A 18 1.62 -0.13 10.52
CA ALA A 18 1.06 0.88 9.63
C ALA A 18 1.55 0.70 8.19
N GLU A 19 2.84 0.41 8.00
CA GLU A 19 3.42 0.08 6.70
C GLU A 19 2.75 -1.15 6.08
N ARG A 20 2.60 -2.22 6.86
CA ARG A 20 1.93 -3.44 6.41
C ARG A 20 0.46 -3.20 6.05
N ALA A 21 -0.25 -2.39 6.83
CA ALA A 21 -1.64 -2.04 6.56
C ALA A 21 -1.78 -1.26 5.24
N ALA A 22 -0.89 -0.29 4.99
CA ALA A 22 -0.85 0.45 3.73
C ALA A 22 -0.58 -0.49 2.53
N ARG A 23 0.38 -1.41 2.68
CA ARG A 23 0.68 -2.42 1.64
C ARG A 23 -0.53 -3.28 1.32
N LEU A 24 -1.21 -3.80 2.34
CA LEU A 24 -2.39 -4.66 2.17
C LEU A 24 -3.55 -3.91 1.50
N GLN A 25 -3.74 -2.64 1.80
CA GLN A 25 -4.80 -1.84 1.19
C GLN A 25 -4.60 -1.64 -0.32
N ILE A 26 -3.35 -1.49 -0.77
CA ILE A 26 -3.01 -1.38 -2.21
C ILE A 26 -3.27 -2.70 -2.92
N ILE A 27 -2.86 -3.81 -2.30
CA ILE A 27 -3.11 -5.17 -2.83
C ILE A 27 -4.61 -5.43 -2.94
N ASP A 28 -5.37 -5.14 -1.89
CA ASP A 28 -6.83 -5.32 -1.90
C ASP A 28 -7.50 -4.47 -2.97
N SER A 29 -7.06 -3.22 -3.16
CA SER A 29 -7.56 -2.34 -4.22
C SER A 29 -7.29 -2.91 -5.63
N TYR A 30 -6.14 -3.57 -5.83
CA TYR A 30 -5.80 -4.22 -7.10
C TYR A 30 -6.60 -5.51 -7.33
N ILE A 31 -6.80 -6.33 -6.30
CA ILE A 31 -7.56 -7.58 -6.37
C ILE A 31 -9.05 -7.32 -6.57
N THR A 32 -9.60 -6.30 -5.91
CA THR A 32 -11.03 -5.95 -5.96
C THR A 32 -11.41 -5.04 -7.12
N ALA A 33 -10.41 -4.51 -7.85
CA ALA A 33 -10.62 -3.74 -9.06
C ALA A 33 -11.51 -4.54 -10.04
N ARG A 34 -12.51 -3.86 -10.61
CA ARG A 34 -13.44 -4.46 -11.59
C ARG A 34 -13.11 -4.06 -13.02
N THR A 35 -12.24 -3.06 -13.17
CA THR A 35 -11.82 -2.52 -14.46
C THR A 35 -10.30 -2.42 -14.53
N GLU A 36 -9.77 -2.47 -15.74
CA GLU A 36 -8.33 -2.24 -15.99
C GLU A 36 -7.87 -0.87 -15.48
N SER A 37 -8.74 0.14 -15.54
CA SER A 37 -8.46 1.49 -15.04
C SER A 37 -8.24 1.50 -13.53
N GLU A 38 -9.08 0.78 -12.76
CA GLU A 38 -8.93 0.65 -11.30
C GLU A 38 -7.67 -0.14 -10.95
N ALA A 39 -7.39 -1.24 -11.65
CA ALA A 39 -6.17 -2.00 -11.46
C ALA A 39 -4.92 -1.17 -11.79
N THR A 40 -4.98 -0.35 -12.84
CA THR A 40 -3.90 0.58 -13.20
C THR A 40 -3.72 1.66 -12.13
N ALA A 41 -4.79 2.19 -11.54
CA ALA A 41 -4.70 3.13 -10.44
C ALA A 41 -4.03 2.50 -9.21
N ALA A 42 -4.37 1.26 -8.85
CA ALA A 42 -3.72 0.54 -7.76
C ALA A 42 -2.24 0.25 -8.06
N ARG A 43 -1.88 -0.07 -9.31
CA ARG A 43 -0.46 -0.17 -9.73
C ARG A 43 0.30 1.14 -9.57
N TRP A 44 -0.31 2.28 -9.91
CA TRP A 44 0.31 3.58 -9.67
C TRP A 44 0.51 3.87 -8.19
N GLU A 45 -0.41 3.45 -7.32
CA GLU A 45 -0.22 3.52 -5.87
C GLU A 45 0.96 2.68 -5.42
N ALA A 46 1.09 1.45 -5.93
CA ALA A 46 2.24 0.59 -5.65
C ALA A 46 3.57 1.21 -6.09
N VAL A 47 3.61 1.87 -7.25
CA VAL A 47 4.82 2.61 -7.70
C VAL A 47 5.15 3.75 -6.74
N ARG A 48 4.15 4.50 -6.26
CA ARG A 48 4.36 5.57 -5.27
C ARG A 48 4.87 5.02 -3.94
N TYR A 49 4.30 3.90 -3.50
CA TYR A 49 4.71 3.20 -2.29
C TYR A 49 6.16 2.71 -2.39
N ASP A 50 6.55 2.04 -3.47
CA ASP A 50 7.93 1.54 -3.66
C ASP A 50 8.94 2.69 -3.67
N ARG A 51 8.59 3.82 -4.31
CA ARG A 51 9.43 5.03 -4.30
C ARG A 51 9.58 5.63 -2.90
N ALA A 52 8.53 5.59 -2.09
CA ALA A 52 8.55 6.11 -0.73
C ALA A 52 9.26 5.19 0.27
N ASN A 53 9.35 3.88 -0.04
CA ASN A 53 9.91 2.85 0.84
C ASN A 53 11.08 2.10 0.18
N PRO A 54 12.17 2.80 -0.18
CA PRO A 54 13.33 2.16 -0.78
C PRO A 54 13.94 1.13 0.20
N GLY A 55 14.13 -0.10 -0.28
CA GLY A 55 14.68 -1.21 0.52
C GLY A 55 13.65 -2.24 0.99
N THR A 56 12.35 -1.97 0.78
CA THR A 56 11.30 -2.99 0.92
C THR A 56 11.16 -3.82 -0.36
N SER A 57 10.51 -4.98 -0.27
CA SER A 57 10.19 -5.79 -1.45
C SER A 57 9.26 -5.02 -2.38
N SER A 58 9.55 -5.01 -3.68
CA SER A 58 8.76 -4.27 -4.66
C SER A 58 7.31 -4.76 -4.65
N LEU A 59 6.40 -3.85 -4.29
CA LEU A 59 4.97 -4.08 -4.32
C LEU A 59 4.46 -4.16 -5.76
N VAL A 60 5.06 -3.41 -6.69
CA VAL A 60 4.71 -3.51 -8.12
C VAL A 60 4.95 -4.92 -8.65
N ALA A 61 6.11 -5.51 -8.35
CA ALA A 61 6.42 -6.88 -8.75
C ALA A 61 5.47 -7.91 -8.11
N GLU A 62 5.03 -7.67 -6.87
CA GLU A 62 4.04 -8.52 -6.19
C GLU A 62 2.67 -8.43 -6.86
N LEU A 63 2.21 -7.24 -7.25
CA LEU A 63 0.96 -7.06 -8.00
C LEU A 63 1.01 -7.69 -9.40
N ASP A 64 2.15 -7.58 -10.09
CA ASP A 64 2.32 -8.21 -11.40
C ASP A 64 2.32 -9.74 -11.32
N ALA A 65 2.85 -10.31 -10.23
CA ALA A 65 2.75 -11.75 -9.96
C ALA A 65 1.31 -12.21 -9.66
N HIS A 66 0.43 -11.30 -9.22
CA HIS A 66 -0.97 -11.60 -8.91
C HIS A 66 -1.89 -11.76 -10.13
N ASP A 67 -1.43 -11.44 -11.35
CA ASP A 67 -2.16 -11.46 -12.63
C ASP A 67 -3.64 -11.03 -12.53
N HIS A 68 -3.91 -9.75 -12.81
CA HIS A 68 -5.27 -9.21 -12.75
C HIS A 68 -6.09 -9.64 -13.98
N GLN A 69 -7.12 -10.46 -13.74
CA GLN A 69 -8.18 -10.69 -14.72
C GLN A 69 -9.35 -9.72 -14.47
N PRO A 70 -9.56 -8.72 -15.34
CA PRO A 70 -10.76 -7.90 -15.24
C PRO A 70 -11.99 -8.77 -15.46
N ALA A 71 -13.10 -8.44 -14.79
CA ALA A 71 -14.38 -9.07 -15.07
C ALA A 71 -14.71 -8.85 -16.56
N ALA A 72 -14.75 -9.93 -17.35
CA ALA A 72 -15.06 -9.86 -18.77
C ALA A 72 -16.37 -9.07 -18.97
N ALA A 73 -16.25 -7.93 -19.65
CA ALA A 73 -17.35 -7.03 -19.98
C ALA A 73 -18.34 -7.66 -20.98
#